data_AF-A0A8X7MIP9-F1
#
_entry.id   AF-A0A8X7MIP9-F1
#
_cell.length_a   1.000
_cell.length_b   1.000
_cell.length_c   1.000
_cell.angle_alpha   90.00
_cell.angle_beta   90.00
_cell.angle_gamma   90.00
#
_symmetry.space_group_name_H-M   'P 1'
#
loop_
_entity.id
_entity.type
_entity.pdbx_description
1 polymer ?
#
loop_
_entity_poly.entity_id
_entity_poly.type
_entity_poly.pdbx_seq_one_letter_code
_entity_poly.pdbx_strand_id
1 'polypeptide(L)'
;MHSIHTADWASAAWKLACWMAQRGRDVADAEAGEYIARVEYTGKDEDEVKRLAANNKDMCPRDRVPRAPVFNVVDEDNTDQRKILDVVGQAFKVETGFVNAAITAWAKVNFSGVVDDINAKHLEMVVELVKHIKDPGYVDGTSPLTCVLEADLLVNRALALDGSKITRITGWKPTQHLSTEALLAIRSEFNTQAPEAWPPLVGQ
;
A
#
# COMPACT_ATOMS: atom_id res chain seq x y z
N MET A 1 -4.36 -8.36 -0.78
CA MET A 1 -3.47 -7.20 -0.63
C MET A 1 -3.02 -7.20 0.81
N HIS A 2 -1.72 -7.21 1.06
CA HIS A 2 -1.23 -6.83 2.38
C HIS A 2 -0.95 -5.34 2.36
N SER A 3 -1.58 -4.62 3.29
CA SER A 3 -1.26 -3.22 3.55
C SER A 3 -0.41 -3.13 4.80
N ILE A 4 0.07 -1.93 5.11
CA ILE A 4 0.59 -1.64 6.44
C ILE A 4 0.29 -0.20 6.77
N HIS A 5 -0.21 0.02 7.98
CA HIS A 5 -0.41 1.37 8.48
C HIS A 5 0.93 2.03 8.81
N THR A 6 1.06 3.34 8.56
CA THR A 6 2.32 4.08 8.77
C THR A 6 2.85 3.96 10.20
N ALA A 7 1.97 3.98 11.21
CA ALA A 7 2.35 3.77 12.61
C ALA A 7 2.92 2.37 12.86
N ASP A 8 2.33 1.34 12.25
CA ASP A 8 2.82 -0.03 12.36
C ASP A 8 4.17 -0.18 11.64
N TRP A 9 4.31 0.41 10.45
CA TRP A 9 5.60 0.45 9.74
C TRP A 9 6.69 1.12 10.59
N ALA A 10 6.40 2.27 11.18
CA ALA A 10 7.35 2.99 12.03
C ALA A 10 7.74 2.17 13.27
N SER A 11 6.77 1.54 13.93
CA SER A 11 7.03 0.68 15.09
C SER A 11 7.85 -0.57 14.73
N ALA A 12 7.60 -1.17 13.56
CA ALA A 12 8.37 -2.29 13.04
C ALA A 12 9.81 -1.89 12.72
N ALA A 13 9.99 -0.76 12.02
CA ALA A 13 11.30 -0.22 11.69
C ALA A 13 12.12 0.05 12.96
N TRP A 14 11.51 0.68 13.97
CA TRP A 14 12.14 0.87 15.28
C TRP A 14 12.53 -0.45 15.94
N LYS A 15 11.60 -1.42 15.97
CA LYS A 15 11.86 -2.74 16.57
C LYS A 15 13.00 -3.47 15.88
N LEU A 16 13.06 -3.44 14.54
CA LEU A 16 14.13 -4.03 13.74
C LEU A 16 15.47 -3.33 13.97
N ALA A 17 15.47 -2.00 14.13
CA ALA A 17 16.68 -1.25 14.47
C ALA A 17 17.19 -1.62 15.87
N CYS A 18 16.32 -1.68 16.89
CA CYS A 18 16.68 -2.15 18.22
C CYS A 18 17.16 -3.59 18.22
N TRP A 19 16.51 -4.46 17.43
CA TRP A 19 16.96 -5.83 17.21
C TRP A 19 18.39 -5.77 16.67
N MET A 20 18.62 -5.19 15.49
CA MET A 20 19.94 -5.14 14.87
C MET A 20 21.02 -4.53 15.79
N ALA A 21 20.72 -3.46 16.54
CA ALA A 21 21.69 -2.81 17.43
C ALA A 21 22.20 -3.70 18.59
N GLN A 22 21.44 -4.71 18.98
CA GLN A 22 21.83 -5.65 20.04
C GLN A 22 22.80 -6.74 19.56
N ARG A 23 23.02 -6.87 18.25
CA ARG A 23 23.84 -7.95 17.67
C ARG A 23 24.69 -7.49 16.48
N GLY A 24 25.72 -8.26 16.16
CA GLY A 24 26.53 -8.04 14.96
C GLY A 24 25.88 -8.59 13.70
N ARG A 25 26.40 -8.19 12.53
CA ARG A 25 25.94 -8.67 11.22
C ARG A 25 25.95 -10.19 11.10
N ASP A 26 27.01 -10.85 11.55
CA ASP A 26 27.15 -12.31 11.44
C ASP A 26 26.05 -13.05 12.21
N VAL A 27 25.71 -12.58 13.41
CA VAL A 27 24.65 -13.16 14.24
C VAL A 27 23.28 -12.90 13.60
N ALA A 28 23.05 -11.68 13.11
CA ALA A 28 21.81 -11.33 12.43
C ALA A 28 21.59 -12.16 11.15
N ASP A 29 22.64 -12.37 10.36
CA ASP A 29 22.61 -13.20 9.16
C ASP A 29 22.36 -14.67 9.50
N ALA A 30 22.93 -15.18 10.60
CA ALA A 30 22.68 -16.53 11.08
C ALA A 30 21.21 -16.73 11.52
N GLU A 31 20.63 -15.75 12.22
CA GLU A 31 19.25 -15.83 12.75
C GLU A 31 18.16 -15.61 11.69
N ALA A 32 18.36 -14.65 10.79
CA ALA A 32 17.30 -14.17 9.89
C ALA A 32 17.76 -13.89 8.45
N GLY A 33 19.02 -14.19 8.12
CA GLY A 33 19.61 -13.87 6.84
C GLY A 33 19.05 -14.66 5.67
N GLU A 34 18.60 -13.95 4.65
CA GLU A 34 18.17 -14.48 3.35
C GLU A 34 19.21 -14.21 2.28
N TYR A 35 19.26 -15.09 1.27
CA TYR A 35 20.06 -14.83 0.07
C TYR A 35 19.36 -13.79 -0.79
N ILE A 36 20.03 -12.66 -1.01
CA ILE A 36 19.55 -11.60 -1.87
C ILE A 36 19.96 -11.94 -3.30
N ALA A 37 18.99 -11.94 -4.21
CA ALA A 37 19.23 -12.21 -5.63
C ALA A 37 20.32 -11.27 -6.17
N ARG A 38 21.23 -11.85 -6.95
CA ARG A 38 22.29 -11.08 -7.60
C ARG A 38 21.68 -10.20 -8.67
N VAL A 39 21.95 -8.90 -8.61
CA VAL A 39 21.63 -7.99 -9.71
C VAL A 39 22.73 -8.10 -10.76
N GLU A 40 22.41 -8.76 -11.87
CA GLU A 40 23.23 -8.72 -13.07
C GLU A 40 23.01 -7.37 -13.76
N TYR A 41 24.10 -6.61 -13.92
CA TYR A 41 24.07 -5.37 -14.68
C TYR A 41 24.72 -5.65 -16.02
N THR A 42 23.95 -5.53 -17.10
CA THR A 42 24.41 -5.60 -18.48
C THR A 42 24.18 -4.24 -19.10
N GLY A 43 25.27 -3.51 -19.38
CA GLY A 43 25.18 -2.12 -19.82
C GLY A 43 26.54 -1.55 -20.18
N LYS A 44 26.55 -0.35 -20.76
CA LYS A 44 27.78 0.32 -21.20
C LYS A 44 28.76 0.59 -20.06
N ASP A 45 28.25 0.68 -18.83
CA ASP A 45 29.05 1.01 -17.64
C ASP A 45 29.44 -0.24 -16.83
N GLU A 46 29.27 -1.46 -17.37
CA GLU A 46 29.46 -2.71 -16.61
C GLU A 46 30.88 -2.83 -16.07
N ASP A 47 31.88 -2.47 -16.87
CA ASP A 47 33.29 -2.51 -16.47
C ASP A 47 33.63 -1.47 -15.39
N GLU A 48 32.97 -0.32 -15.41
CA GLU A 48 33.11 0.72 -14.37
C GLU A 48 32.47 0.27 -13.07
N VAL A 49 31.24 -0.25 -13.12
CA VAL A 49 30.53 -0.81 -11.97
C VAL A 49 31.32 -1.98 -11.36
N LYS A 50 31.92 -2.86 -12.17
CA LYS A 50 32.80 -3.93 -11.68
C LYS A 50 34.04 -3.37 -10.99
N ARG A 51 34.67 -2.33 -11.55
CA ARG A 51 35.85 -1.67 -10.95
C ARG A 51 35.53 -1.01 -9.61
N LEU A 52 34.40 -0.30 -9.52
CA LEU A 52 33.96 0.34 -8.28
C LEU A 52 33.62 -0.70 -7.21
N ALA A 53 32.95 -1.79 -7.59
CA ALA A 53 32.62 -2.88 -6.68
C ALA A 53 33.86 -3.61 -6.14
N ALA A 54 34.86 -3.87 -6.98
CA ALA A 54 36.06 -4.61 -6.60
C ALA A 54 36.92 -3.90 -5.53
N ASN A 55 36.84 -2.57 -5.45
CA ASN A 55 37.64 -1.76 -4.53
C ASN A 55 36.86 -1.34 -3.27
N ASN A 56 35.60 -1.72 -3.13
CA ASN A 56 34.77 -1.33 -2.00
C ASN A 56 34.67 -2.46 -0.97
N LYS A 57 35.36 -2.29 0.16
CA LYS A 57 35.36 -3.26 1.27
C LYS A 57 34.00 -3.38 1.97
N ASP A 58 33.13 -2.39 1.82
CA ASP A 58 31.79 -2.37 2.38
C ASP A 58 30.74 -2.99 1.45
N MET A 59 31.16 -3.48 0.27
CA MET A 59 30.29 -4.15 -0.71
C MET A 59 30.52 -5.67 -0.68
N CYS A 60 29.44 -6.44 -0.85
CA CYS A 60 29.55 -7.88 -1.06
C CYS A 60 30.30 -8.18 -2.38
N PRO A 61 31.36 -9.00 -2.37
CA PRO A 61 32.07 -9.39 -3.58
C PRO A 61 31.15 -10.01 -4.64
N ARG A 62 31.41 -9.72 -5.91
CA ARG A 62 30.57 -10.16 -7.04
C ARG A 62 30.55 -11.68 -7.24
N ASP A 63 31.51 -12.41 -6.69
CA ASP A 63 31.62 -13.88 -6.72
C ASP A 63 30.84 -14.54 -5.58
N ARG A 64 30.19 -13.76 -4.70
CA ARG A 64 29.36 -14.24 -3.59
C ARG A 64 27.93 -13.75 -3.72
N VAL A 65 27.00 -14.54 -3.19
CA VAL A 65 25.61 -14.13 -3.05
C VAL A 65 25.47 -13.35 -1.74
N PRO A 66 25.01 -12.08 -1.77
CA PRO A 66 24.81 -11.32 -0.55
C PRO A 66 23.79 -12.01 0.35
N ARG A 67 24.08 -12.06 1.65
CA ARG A 67 23.14 -12.53 2.66
C ARG A 67 22.86 -11.39 3.61
N ALA A 68 21.59 -11.14 3.92
CA ALA A 68 21.19 -10.11 4.89
C ALA A 68 19.84 -10.46 5.52
N PRO A 69 19.53 -9.96 6.73
CA PRO A 69 18.21 -10.11 7.31
C PRO A 69 17.20 -9.30 6.49
N VAL A 70 16.23 -9.99 5.88
CA VAL A 70 15.15 -9.37 5.11
C VAL A 70 13.81 -9.75 5.72
N PHE A 71 13.01 -8.74 6.04
CA PHE A 71 11.71 -8.90 6.69
C PHE A 71 10.62 -8.26 5.83
N ASN A 72 9.56 -9.00 5.55
CA ASN A 72 8.31 -8.38 5.10
C ASN A 72 7.63 -7.78 6.32
N VAL A 73 7.21 -6.53 6.21
CA VAL A 73 6.42 -5.86 7.23
C VAL A 73 5.04 -5.61 6.66
N VAL A 74 4.06 -6.38 7.12
CA VAL A 74 2.71 -6.44 6.57
C VAL A 74 1.69 -6.63 7.67
N ASP A 75 0.46 -6.20 7.42
CA ASP A 75 -0.70 -6.59 8.21
C ASP A 75 -1.03 -8.09 8.04
N GLU A 76 -1.71 -8.66 9.05
CA GLU A 76 -2.19 -10.05 9.05
C GLU A 76 -3.63 -10.16 8.51
N ASP A 77 -4.10 -9.11 7.82
CA ASP A 77 -5.53 -8.86 7.61
C ASP A 77 -6.12 -9.62 6.41
N ASN A 78 -5.26 -10.15 5.54
CA ASN A 78 -5.61 -10.83 4.30
C ASN A 78 -6.66 -10.08 3.49
N THR A 79 -6.49 -8.76 3.37
CA THR A 79 -7.49 -7.88 2.74
C THR A 79 -7.70 -8.22 1.27
N ASP A 80 -8.95 -8.46 0.89
CA ASP A 80 -9.38 -8.60 -0.50
C ASP A 80 -10.41 -7.52 -0.86
N GLN A 81 -10.81 -7.47 -2.13
CA GLN A 81 -11.80 -6.50 -2.60
C GLN A 81 -13.15 -6.65 -1.87
N ARG A 82 -13.52 -7.88 -1.48
CA ARG A 82 -14.79 -8.12 -0.78
C ARG A 82 -14.76 -7.49 0.62
N LYS A 83 -13.69 -7.70 1.39
CA LYS A 83 -13.51 -7.10 2.73
C LYS A 83 -13.56 -5.58 2.66
N ILE A 84 -12.95 -4.98 1.64
CA ILE A 84 -13.01 -3.52 1.40
C ILE A 84 -14.46 -3.08 1.15
N LEU A 85 -15.17 -3.75 0.24
CA LEU A 85 -16.58 -3.43 -0.07
C LEU A 85 -17.50 -3.59 1.15
N ASP A 86 -17.28 -4.62 1.96
CA ASP A 86 -18.07 -4.86 3.17
C ASP A 86 -17.83 -3.74 4.21
N VAL A 87 -16.58 -3.32 4.42
CA VAL A 87 -16.23 -2.21 5.33
C VAL A 87 -16.81 -0.87 4.84
N VAL A 88 -16.67 -0.56 3.55
CA VAL A 88 -17.24 0.66 2.95
C VAL A 88 -18.77 0.67 3.06
N GLY A 89 -19.42 -0.44 2.71
CA GLY A 89 -20.88 -0.58 2.81
C GLY A 89 -21.39 -0.40 4.23
N GLN A 90 -20.70 -0.98 5.23
CA GLN A 90 -21.04 -0.82 6.63
C GLN A 90 -20.82 0.60 7.16
N ALA A 91 -19.72 1.26 6.77
CA ALA A 91 -19.37 2.61 7.19
C ALA A 91 -20.36 3.66 6.67
N PHE A 92 -20.74 3.55 5.40
CA PHE A 92 -21.58 4.55 4.72
C PHE A 92 -23.05 4.14 4.59
N LYS A 93 -23.42 2.94 5.05
CA LYS A 93 -24.78 2.37 4.95
C LYS A 93 -25.28 2.32 3.50
N VAL A 94 -24.39 1.88 2.60
CA VAL A 94 -24.67 1.72 1.18
C VAL A 94 -24.56 0.26 0.77
N GLU A 95 -25.32 -0.12 -0.25
CA GLU A 95 -25.18 -1.42 -0.88
C GLU A 95 -23.90 -1.44 -1.72
N THR A 96 -23.14 -2.53 -1.60
CA THR A 96 -21.92 -2.76 -2.38
C THR A 96 -22.01 -4.10 -3.11
N GLY A 97 -21.31 -4.21 -4.23
CA GLY A 97 -21.38 -5.40 -5.07
C GLY A 97 -20.33 -5.40 -6.16
N PHE A 98 -20.34 -6.48 -6.96
CA PHE A 98 -19.45 -6.66 -8.10
C PHE A 98 -20.18 -6.39 -9.41
N VAL A 99 -19.42 -5.93 -10.41
CA VAL A 99 -19.93 -5.74 -11.77
C VAL A 99 -20.39 -7.06 -12.40
N ASN A 100 -21.33 -6.98 -13.33
CA ASN A 100 -21.89 -8.16 -13.99
C ASN A 100 -20.93 -8.79 -15.00
N ALA A 101 -21.29 -9.99 -15.48
CA ALA A 101 -20.48 -10.76 -16.42
C ALA A 101 -20.21 -10.04 -17.75
N ALA A 102 -21.10 -9.14 -18.19
CA ALA A 102 -20.91 -8.37 -19.42
C ALA A 102 -19.77 -7.35 -19.28
N ILE A 103 -19.74 -6.62 -18.16
CA ILE A 103 -18.63 -5.70 -17.84
C ILE A 103 -17.32 -6.48 -17.67
N THR A 104 -17.36 -7.65 -17.00
CA THR A 104 -16.19 -8.52 -16.88
C THR A 104 -15.67 -9.00 -18.24
N ALA A 105 -16.57 -9.33 -19.19
CA ALA A 105 -16.19 -9.72 -20.54
C ALA A 105 -15.57 -8.56 -21.31
N TRP A 106 -16.14 -7.36 -21.19
CA TRP A 106 -15.60 -6.15 -21.81
C TRP A 106 -14.23 -5.79 -21.26
N ALA A 107 -14.03 -5.90 -19.94
CA ALA A 107 -12.75 -5.68 -19.27
C ALA A 107 -11.62 -6.59 -19.77
N LYS A 108 -11.93 -7.82 -20.20
CA LYS A 108 -10.95 -8.73 -20.81
C LYS A 108 -10.48 -8.29 -22.20
N VAL A 109 -11.30 -7.52 -22.91
CA VAL A 109 -11.03 -7.07 -24.29
C VAL A 109 -10.44 -5.67 -24.30
N ASN A 110 -10.97 -4.76 -23.48
CA ASN A 110 -10.54 -3.37 -23.39
C ASN A 110 -10.57 -2.89 -21.93
N PHE A 111 -9.59 -3.31 -21.13
CA PHE A 111 -9.52 -2.96 -19.72
C PHE A 111 -9.42 -1.45 -19.50
N SER A 112 -8.59 -0.75 -20.26
CA SER A 112 -8.43 0.71 -20.15
C SER A 112 -9.74 1.45 -20.39
N GLY A 113 -10.53 1.02 -21.38
CA GLY A 113 -11.86 1.61 -21.61
C GLY A 113 -12.83 1.42 -20.45
N VAL A 114 -12.74 0.30 -19.73
CA VAL A 114 -13.55 0.09 -18.50
C VAL A 114 -13.09 1.03 -17.39
N VAL A 115 -11.78 1.19 -17.21
CA VAL A 115 -11.20 2.10 -16.21
C VAL A 115 -11.60 3.56 -16.51
N ASP A 116 -11.54 3.98 -17.77
CA ASP A 116 -11.94 5.32 -18.19
C ASP A 116 -13.43 5.57 -17.92
N ASP A 117 -14.30 4.61 -18.25
CA ASP A 117 -15.75 4.73 -18.02
C ASP A 117 -16.11 4.77 -16.53
N ILE A 118 -15.39 4.00 -15.70
CA ILE A 118 -15.48 4.07 -14.23
C ILE A 118 -15.04 5.46 -13.75
N ASN A 119 -13.88 5.94 -14.16
CA ASN A 119 -13.33 7.22 -13.74
C ASN A 119 -14.22 8.40 -14.17
N ALA A 120 -14.78 8.36 -15.38
CA ALA A 120 -15.69 9.39 -15.87
C ALA A 120 -16.93 9.52 -14.96
N LYS A 121 -17.57 8.40 -14.60
CA LYS A 121 -18.74 8.38 -13.70
C LYS A 121 -18.40 8.88 -12.30
N HIS A 122 -17.26 8.48 -11.74
CA HIS A 122 -16.83 8.94 -10.41
C HIS A 122 -16.51 10.43 -10.41
N LEU A 123 -15.81 10.92 -11.44
CA LEU A 123 -15.44 12.33 -11.54
C LEU A 123 -16.67 13.24 -11.70
N GLU A 124 -17.66 12.83 -12.51
CA GLU A 124 -18.93 13.55 -12.63
C GLU A 124 -19.62 13.71 -11.26
N MET A 125 -19.70 12.62 -10.50
CA MET A 125 -20.29 12.66 -9.15
C MET A 125 -19.48 13.52 -8.17
N VAL A 126 -18.15 13.47 -8.23
CA VAL A 126 -17.29 14.31 -7.39
C VAL A 126 -17.48 15.78 -7.73
N VAL A 127 -17.54 16.16 -9.01
CA VAL A 127 -17.78 17.55 -9.42
C VAL A 127 -19.12 18.05 -8.88
N GLU A 128 -20.18 17.23 -8.93
CA GLU A 128 -21.46 17.61 -8.33
C GLU A 128 -21.38 17.74 -6.80
N LEU A 129 -20.69 16.83 -6.11
CA LEU A 129 -20.49 16.91 -4.66
C LEU A 129 -19.72 18.17 -4.25
N VAL A 130 -18.66 18.51 -4.97
CA VAL A 130 -17.78 19.65 -4.65
C VAL A 130 -18.52 20.98 -4.76
N LYS A 131 -19.52 21.12 -5.65
CA LYS A 131 -20.36 22.33 -5.72
C LYS A 131 -21.12 22.62 -4.42
N HIS A 132 -21.31 21.62 -3.56
CA HIS A 132 -22.01 21.75 -2.29
C HIS A 132 -21.06 21.96 -1.09
N ILE A 133 -19.74 21.90 -1.31
CA ILE A 133 -18.72 22.12 -0.29
C ILE A 133 -18.40 23.62 -0.22
N LYS A 134 -18.33 24.18 1.00
CA LYS A 134 -18.01 25.61 1.22
C LYS A 134 -16.56 25.87 1.63
N ASP A 135 -15.78 24.81 1.81
CA ASP A 135 -14.37 24.90 2.18
C ASP A 135 -13.56 25.57 1.04
N PRO A 136 -12.77 26.63 1.33
CA PRO A 136 -11.99 27.34 0.33
C PRO A 136 -10.86 26.51 -0.29
N GLY A 137 -10.53 25.33 0.24
CA GLY A 137 -9.63 24.35 -0.37
C GLY A 137 -10.22 23.62 -1.57
N TYR A 138 -11.53 23.74 -1.80
CA TYR A 138 -12.27 23.13 -2.92
C TYR A 138 -12.61 24.17 -4.00
N VAL A 139 -11.58 24.85 -4.50
CA VAL A 139 -11.71 25.95 -5.49
C VAL A 139 -12.10 25.39 -6.86
N ASP A 140 -12.97 26.12 -7.58
CA ASP A 140 -13.30 25.86 -8.99
C ASP A 140 -13.73 24.42 -9.33
N GLY A 141 -14.40 23.73 -8.40
CA GLY A 141 -14.88 22.36 -8.63
C GLY A 141 -13.79 21.29 -8.53
N THR A 142 -12.63 21.64 -7.96
CA THR A 142 -11.51 20.71 -7.76
C THR A 142 -11.50 20.15 -6.34
N SER A 143 -11.12 18.88 -6.21
CA SER A 143 -10.91 18.20 -4.92
C SER A 143 -9.42 18.03 -4.67
N PRO A 144 -8.92 18.20 -3.43
CA PRO A 144 -7.55 17.87 -3.08
C PRO A 144 -7.29 16.35 -3.10
N LEU A 145 -8.35 15.53 -3.17
CA LEU A 145 -8.27 14.09 -3.30
C LEU A 145 -8.19 13.68 -4.77
N THR A 146 -7.32 12.71 -5.06
CA THR A 146 -7.31 12.04 -6.36
C THR A 146 -8.58 11.19 -6.50
N CYS A 147 -9.51 11.63 -7.34
CA CYS A 147 -10.78 10.95 -7.59
C CYS A 147 -10.76 10.06 -8.85
N VAL A 148 -9.57 9.60 -9.24
CA VAL A 148 -9.36 8.68 -10.35
C VAL A 148 -8.69 7.41 -9.84
N LEU A 149 -9.14 6.27 -10.36
CA LEU A 149 -8.56 4.97 -10.10
C LEU A 149 -7.52 4.68 -11.19
N GLU A 150 -6.34 4.24 -10.75
CA GLU A 150 -5.34 3.69 -11.66
C GLU A 150 -5.72 2.27 -12.07
N ALA A 151 -5.44 1.92 -13.33
CA ALA A 151 -5.73 0.61 -13.87
C ALA A 151 -5.15 -0.51 -13.00
N ASP A 152 -3.91 -0.36 -12.51
CA ASP A 152 -3.20 -1.36 -11.71
C ASP A 152 -3.92 -1.70 -10.38
N LEU A 153 -4.73 -0.79 -9.82
CA LEU A 153 -5.54 -1.05 -8.62
C LEU A 153 -6.73 -1.98 -8.90
N LEU A 154 -7.18 -2.02 -10.17
CA LEU A 154 -8.33 -2.81 -10.61
C LEU A 154 -7.90 -4.14 -11.25
N VAL A 155 -6.63 -4.28 -11.65
CA VAL A 155 -6.11 -5.56 -12.16
C VAL A 155 -6.02 -6.57 -11.02
N ASN A 156 -6.34 -7.82 -11.32
CA ASN A 156 -6.12 -8.94 -10.41
C ASN A 156 -4.61 -9.26 -10.27
N ARG A 157 -3.90 -8.44 -9.50
CA ARG A 157 -2.49 -8.65 -9.12
C ARG A 157 -2.38 -8.69 -7.60
N ALA A 158 -2.63 -9.85 -7.02
CA ALA A 158 -2.46 -10.05 -5.59
C ALA A 158 -0.97 -10.24 -5.25
N LEU A 159 -0.40 -9.32 -4.46
CA LEU A 159 0.86 -9.55 -3.76
C LEU A 159 0.57 -10.09 -2.36
N ALA A 160 0.96 -11.34 -2.12
CA ALA A 160 0.89 -12.01 -0.82
C ALA A 160 2.30 -12.05 -0.23
N LEU A 161 2.50 -11.49 0.96
CA LEU A 161 3.79 -11.43 1.64
C LEU A 161 3.67 -12.11 3.00
N ASP A 162 4.70 -12.85 3.38
CA ASP A 162 4.74 -13.52 4.68
C ASP A 162 5.46 -12.65 5.72
N GLY A 163 4.69 -12.13 6.70
CA GLY A 163 5.19 -11.39 7.85
C GLY A 163 5.62 -12.26 9.04
N SER A 164 5.47 -13.59 8.98
CA SER A 164 5.72 -14.48 10.13
C SER A 164 7.14 -14.36 10.70
N LYS A 165 8.11 -14.02 9.85
CA LYS A 165 9.52 -13.86 10.26
C LYS A 165 9.71 -12.73 11.26
N ILE A 166 9.14 -11.54 11.03
CA ILE A 166 9.35 -10.40 11.94
C ILE A 166 8.75 -10.70 13.32
N THR A 167 7.59 -11.36 13.36
CA THR A 167 6.96 -11.82 14.60
C THR A 167 7.80 -12.86 15.31
N ARG A 168 8.28 -13.90 14.61
CA ARG A 168 9.13 -14.94 15.21
C ARG A 168 10.43 -14.39 15.79
N ILE A 169 11.08 -13.47 15.06
CA ILE A 169 12.42 -12.98 15.39
C ILE A 169 12.39 -11.84 16.41
N THR A 170 11.38 -10.97 16.37
CA THR A 170 11.34 -9.76 17.19
C THR A 170 10.16 -9.70 18.17
N GLY A 171 9.16 -10.57 18.02
CA GLY A 171 7.89 -10.51 18.74
C GLY A 171 6.96 -9.38 18.28
N TRP A 172 7.31 -8.62 17.24
CA TRP A 172 6.48 -7.54 16.72
C TRP A 172 5.22 -8.07 16.02
N LYS A 173 4.13 -7.33 16.16
CA LYS A 173 2.85 -7.55 15.47
C LYS A 173 2.23 -6.21 15.08
N PRO A 174 1.53 -6.13 13.94
CA PRO A 174 0.74 -4.96 13.57
C PRO A 174 -0.40 -4.75 14.57
N THR A 175 -0.86 -3.51 14.70
CA THR A 175 -1.94 -3.13 15.61
C THR A 175 -3.13 -2.52 14.88
N GLN A 176 -2.91 -2.03 13.66
CA GLN A 176 -3.92 -1.41 12.83
C GLN A 176 -4.45 -2.41 11.81
N HIS A 177 -5.77 -2.38 11.62
CA HIS A 177 -6.49 -3.29 10.75
C HIS A 177 -7.54 -2.51 9.96
N LEU A 178 -7.91 -3.03 8.78
CA LEU A 178 -9.00 -2.45 8.00
C LEU A 178 -10.32 -2.75 8.72
N SER A 179 -10.96 -1.70 9.24
CA SER A 179 -12.26 -1.79 9.91
C SER A 179 -13.14 -0.58 9.59
N THR A 180 -14.44 -0.74 9.86
CA THR A 180 -15.42 0.34 9.74
C THR A 180 -15.05 1.53 10.63
N GLU A 181 -14.61 1.26 11.85
CA GLU A 181 -14.19 2.27 12.83
C GLU A 181 -12.95 3.02 12.34
N ALA A 182 -11.96 2.30 11.81
CA ALA A 182 -10.75 2.91 11.25
C ALA A 182 -11.08 3.83 10.06
N LEU A 183 -11.95 3.38 9.15
CA LEU A 183 -12.38 4.19 8.00
C LEU A 183 -13.15 5.46 8.43
N LEU A 184 -14.05 5.33 9.42
CA LEU A 184 -14.78 6.47 9.97
C LEU A 184 -13.87 7.43 10.76
N ALA A 185 -12.83 6.93 11.40
CA ALA A 185 -11.82 7.74 12.07
C ALA A 185 -11.03 8.58 11.06
N ILE A 186 -10.59 8.00 9.94
CA ILE A 186 -9.93 8.72 8.84
C ILE A 186 -10.83 9.85 8.32
N ARG A 187 -12.12 9.57 8.09
CA ARG A 187 -13.10 10.58 7.69
C ARG A 187 -13.22 11.70 8.73
N SER A 188 -13.30 11.34 10.01
CA SER A 188 -13.41 12.32 11.10
C SER A 188 -12.19 13.21 11.19
N GLU A 189 -11.00 12.66 11.01
CA GLU A 189 -9.74 13.41 10.98
C GLU A 189 -9.72 14.37 9.78
N PHE A 190 -10.12 13.89 8.59
CA PHE A 190 -10.23 14.72 7.40
C PHE A 190 -11.19 15.91 7.61
N ASN A 191 -12.37 15.67 8.18
CA ASN A 191 -13.33 16.73 8.51
C ASN A 191 -12.84 17.71 9.57
N THR A 192 -11.92 17.29 10.43
CA THR A 192 -11.30 18.19 11.42
C THR A 192 -10.33 19.15 10.73
N GLN A 193 -9.64 18.68 9.70
CA GLN A 193 -8.67 19.48 8.93
C GLN A 193 -9.36 20.35 7.87
N ALA A 194 -10.47 19.87 7.29
CA ALA A 194 -11.26 20.55 6.26
C ALA A 194 -12.76 20.48 6.62
N PRO A 195 -13.26 21.40 7.47
CA PRO A 195 -14.65 21.43 7.88
C PRO A 195 -15.58 21.58 6.66
N GLU A 196 -16.65 20.79 6.60
CA GLU A 196 -17.63 20.76 5.49
C GLU A 196 -17.11 20.16 4.16
N ALA A 197 -15.86 19.65 4.12
CA ALA A 197 -15.31 18.98 2.95
C ALA A 197 -15.91 17.60 2.67
N TRP A 198 -16.47 16.94 3.68
CA TRP A 198 -17.22 15.70 3.52
C TRP A 198 -18.68 15.92 3.92
N PRO A 199 -19.66 15.49 3.11
CA PRO A 199 -21.07 15.66 3.46
C PRO A 199 -21.44 14.90 4.75
N PRO A 200 -22.32 15.46 5.59
CA PRO A 200 -22.80 14.76 6.78
C PRO A 200 -23.51 13.47 6.36
N LEU A 201 -23.24 12.36 7.06
CA LEU A 201 -24.00 11.13 6.84
C LEU A 201 -25.39 11.30 7.44
N VAL A 202 -26.41 11.25 6.59
CA VAL A 202 -27.80 11.35 7.02
C VAL A 202 -28.16 10.06 7.77
N GLY A 203 -28.52 10.17 9.05
CA GLY A 203 -28.96 9.03 9.87
C GLY A 203 -27.87 8.29 10.67
N GLN A 204 -26.71 8.93 10.89
CA GLN A 204 -25.71 8.49 11.89
C GLN A 204 -25.60 9.49 13.04
#